data_AF-A0AAD6UPI9-F1
#
_entry.id   AF-A0AAD6UPI9-F1
#
_cell.length_a   1.000
_cell.length_b   1.000
_cell.length_c   1.000
_cell.angle_alpha   90.00
_cell.angle_beta   90.00
_cell.angle_gamma   90.00
#
_symmetry.space_group_name_H-M   'P 1'
#
loop_
_entity.id
_entity.type
_entity.pdbx_description
1 polymer ?
#
loop_
_entity_poly.entity_id
_entity_poly.type
_entity_poly.pdbx_seq_one_letter_code
_entity_poly.pdbx_strand_id
1 'polypeptide(L)'
;MAALAVHGALSHFTRPLFTRPPSFFPWATPFAFTAVPAFLAASRAWTIPSLQSLLELFPPFVLAVPKSKISHSRKSMRSANKGLKDKHNIVSCPGCGTPKLAHNLCPNCYSFLSRMWKQSKQTNQP
;
A
#
# COMPACT_ATOMS: atom_id res chain seq x y z
N MET A 1 -34.43 -32.32 44.40
CA MET A 1 -34.22 -31.21 45.34
C MET A 1 -32.89 -30.57 45.00
N ALA A 2 -32.91 -29.46 44.26
CA ALA A 2 -32.44 -28.15 44.71
C ALA A 2 -30.94 -28.17 45.12
N ALA A 3 -30.03 -27.42 44.52
CA ALA A 3 -30.11 -25.98 44.37
C ALA A 3 -29.29 -25.44 43.18
N LEU A 4 -29.88 -24.42 42.55
CA LEU A 4 -29.23 -23.44 41.68
C LEU A 4 -28.33 -22.54 42.56
N ALA A 5 -27.10 -22.27 42.12
CA ALA A 5 -26.32 -21.15 42.63
C ALA A 5 -25.72 -20.38 41.45
N VAL A 6 -26.37 -19.26 41.17
CA VAL A 6 -26.00 -18.21 40.23
C VAL A 6 -25.00 -17.31 40.94
N HIS A 7 -23.80 -17.11 40.40
CA HIS A 7 -22.97 -15.96 40.76
C HIS A 7 -22.23 -15.47 39.52
N GLY A 8 -22.68 -14.32 39.02
CA GLY A 8 -21.92 -13.49 38.10
C GLY A 8 -20.81 -12.76 38.85
N ALA A 9 -19.72 -12.51 38.14
CA ALA A 9 -18.76 -11.47 38.48
C ALA A 9 -18.27 -10.83 37.18
N LEU A 10 -18.48 -9.52 37.09
CA LEU A 10 -18.14 -8.64 35.99
C LEU A 10 -16.64 -8.76 35.68
N SER A 11 -16.30 -9.19 34.46
CA SER A 11 -14.94 -9.02 33.95
C SER A 11 -14.74 -7.57 33.51
N HIS A 12 -13.87 -6.90 34.26
CA HIS A 12 -13.48 -5.51 34.07
C HIS A 12 -12.96 -5.26 32.64
N PHE A 13 -13.67 -4.36 31.95
CA PHE A 13 -13.29 -3.81 30.65
C PHE A 13 -12.13 -2.83 30.84
N THR A 14 -10.89 -3.31 30.76
CA THR A 14 -9.70 -2.46 30.80
C THR A 14 -9.53 -1.73 29.46
N ARG A 15 -9.92 -0.46 29.43
CA ARG A 15 -9.62 0.48 28.34
C ARG A 15 -8.12 0.83 28.36
N PRO A 16 -7.34 0.61 27.29
CA PRO A 16 -6.03 1.24 27.18
C PRO A 16 -6.19 2.72 26.83
N LEU A 17 -5.73 3.59 27.73
CA LEU A 17 -5.52 5.01 27.46
C LEU A 17 -4.41 5.17 26.41
N PHE A 18 -4.80 5.47 25.19
CA PHE A 18 -3.90 5.85 24.11
C PHE A 18 -3.56 7.34 24.25
N THR A 19 -2.61 7.67 25.13
CA THR A 19 -2.05 9.02 25.24
C THR A 19 -0.60 9.02 24.83
N ARG A 20 -0.33 9.32 23.55
CA ARG A 20 0.96 9.88 23.13
C ARG A 20 0.80 10.63 21.80
N PRO A 21 0.63 11.97 21.82
CA PRO A 21 0.75 12.76 20.60
C PRO A 21 2.23 12.81 20.18
N PRO A 22 2.58 12.58 18.90
CA PRO A 22 3.90 12.93 18.42
C PRO A 22 4.02 14.45 18.30
N SER A 23 5.00 14.97 19.01
CA SER A 23 5.66 16.27 18.87
C SER A 23 5.53 16.86 17.47
N PHE A 24 4.71 17.91 17.37
CA PHE A 24 4.79 18.91 16.33
C PHE A 24 6.21 19.48 16.33
N PHE A 25 6.97 19.18 15.28
CA PHE A 25 8.19 19.91 14.93
C PHE A 25 7.76 21.11 14.07
N PRO A 26 7.80 22.36 14.58
CA PRO A 26 7.69 23.51 13.71
C PRO A 26 9.08 23.76 13.12
N TRP A 27 9.28 23.29 11.88
CA TRP A 27 10.32 23.83 11.02
C TRP A 27 10.04 25.33 10.77
N ALA A 28 10.63 26.18 11.58
CA ALA A 28 10.67 27.61 11.33
C ALA A 28 11.71 27.87 10.22
N THR A 29 11.25 28.10 9.00
CA THR A 29 12.06 28.79 7.98
C THR A 29 11.61 30.24 7.92
N PRO A 30 12.48 31.23 8.19
CA PRO A 30 12.18 32.61 7.89
C PRO A 30 12.29 32.78 6.38
N PHE A 31 11.14 32.76 5.69
CA PHE A 31 11.09 33.11 4.27
C PHE A 31 11.27 34.63 4.18
N ALA A 32 12.54 35.04 4.03
CA ALA A 32 12.91 36.40 3.73
C ALA A 32 12.21 36.82 2.44
N PHE A 33 11.43 37.90 2.53
CA PHE A 33 10.87 38.61 1.39
C PHE A 33 12.02 39.13 0.52
N THR A 34 12.36 38.40 -0.54
CA THR A 34 13.17 38.92 -1.62
C THR A 34 12.26 39.47 -2.72
N ALA A 35 12.45 40.78 -2.94
CA ALA A 35 11.99 41.62 -4.04
C ALA A 35 11.37 40.88 -5.24
N VAL A 36 10.12 41.23 -5.55
CA VAL A 36 9.48 40.93 -6.83
C VAL A 36 10.14 41.82 -7.88
N PRO A 37 10.90 41.29 -8.86
CA PRO A 37 11.29 42.09 -10.00
C PRO A 37 10.04 42.35 -10.85
N ALA A 38 9.83 43.62 -11.16
CA ALA A 38 8.79 44.11 -12.02
C ALA A 38 8.99 43.63 -13.47
N PHE A 39 8.71 42.36 -13.74
CA PHE A 39 8.39 41.87 -15.09
C PHE A 39 6.86 41.81 -15.25
N LEU A 40 6.25 42.98 -15.06
CA LEU A 40 4.94 43.32 -15.60
C LEU A 40 5.15 43.95 -16.98
N ALA A 41 5.50 43.15 -18.00
CA ALA A 41 5.43 43.63 -19.39
C ALA A 41 5.47 42.48 -20.40
N ALA A 42 4.68 41.43 -20.16
CA ALA A 42 4.20 40.61 -21.26
C ALA A 42 2.85 40.08 -20.81
N SER A 43 1.80 40.87 -21.07
CA SER A 43 0.45 40.35 -21.19
C SER A 43 0.47 39.32 -22.32
N ARG A 44 0.89 38.09 -21.98
CA ARG A 44 0.58 36.93 -22.79
C ARG A 44 -0.93 36.90 -22.78
N ALA A 45 -1.53 37.40 -23.85
CA ALA A 45 -2.95 37.33 -24.07
C ALA A 45 -3.25 35.85 -24.31
N TRP A 46 -3.45 35.11 -23.23
CA TRP A 46 -4.17 33.84 -23.27
C TRP A 46 -5.62 34.21 -23.55
N THR A 47 -5.93 34.60 -24.79
CA THR A 47 -7.30 34.72 -25.25
C THR A 47 -7.83 33.31 -25.34
N ILE A 48 -8.37 32.85 -24.22
CA ILE A 48 -9.14 31.62 -24.15
C ILE A 48 -10.31 31.82 -25.13
N PRO A 49 -10.38 31.05 -26.23
CA PRO A 49 -11.45 31.22 -27.20
C PRO A 49 -12.77 30.86 -26.53
N SER A 50 -13.68 31.83 -26.50
CA SER A 50 -15.13 31.69 -26.26
C SER A 50 -15.58 30.56 -25.33
N LEU A 51 -15.26 30.63 -24.04
CA LEU A 51 -15.98 29.85 -23.03
C LEU A 51 -17.33 30.53 -22.76
N GLN A 52 -18.31 30.27 -23.63
CA GLN A 52 -19.64 30.89 -23.54
C GLN A 52 -20.52 30.29 -22.43
N SER A 53 -20.00 29.37 -21.60
CA SER A 53 -20.75 28.84 -20.47
C SER A 53 -19.82 28.43 -19.33
N LEU A 54 -20.14 28.88 -18.12
CA LEU A 54 -19.48 28.52 -16.86
C LEU A 54 -19.38 26.98 -16.66
N LEU A 55 -20.23 26.23 -17.35
CA LEU A 55 -20.24 24.76 -17.41
C LEU A 55 -19.06 24.14 -18.18
N GLU A 56 -18.49 24.82 -19.18
CA GLU A 56 -17.32 24.32 -19.94
C GLU A 56 -16.00 24.54 -19.21
N LEU A 57 -15.95 25.51 -18.29
CA LEU A 57 -14.75 25.83 -17.51
C LEU A 57 -14.58 24.90 -16.30
N PHE A 58 -15.65 24.29 -15.79
CA PHE A 58 -15.53 23.30 -14.72
C PHE A 58 -15.13 21.96 -15.35
N PRO A 59 -13.88 21.50 -15.18
CA PRO A 59 -13.48 20.22 -15.72
C PRO A 59 -14.40 19.13 -15.16
N PRO A 60 -14.67 18.04 -15.91
CA PRO A 60 -15.42 16.88 -15.43
C PRO A 60 -14.84 16.31 -14.13
N PHE A 61 -13.60 16.66 -13.81
CA PHE A 61 -12.94 16.46 -12.52
C PHE A 61 -13.76 16.96 -11.31
N VAL A 62 -14.46 18.10 -11.38
CA VAL A 62 -15.25 18.63 -10.24
C VAL A 62 -16.50 17.78 -9.97
N LEU A 63 -17.11 17.23 -11.02
CA LEU A 63 -18.26 16.31 -10.90
C LEU A 63 -17.83 14.88 -10.56
N ALA A 64 -16.59 14.50 -10.87
CA ALA A 64 -16.04 13.17 -10.60
C ALA A 64 -15.43 12.99 -9.20
N VAL A 65 -15.59 13.96 -8.29
CA VAL A 65 -15.12 13.87 -6.90
C VAL A 65 -16.09 13.06 -6.05
N PRO A 66 -15.61 12.19 -5.13
CA PRO A 66 -16.46 11.57 -4.13
C PRO A 66 -17.27 12.62 -3.35
N LYS A 67 -18.60 12.56 -3.44
CA LYS A 67 -19.50 13.52 -2.78
C LYS A 67 -19.34 13.56 -1.27
N SER A 68 -18.99 12.43 -0.66
CA SER A 68 -18.85 12.27 0.80
C SER A 68 -17.75 11.28 1.15
N LYS A 69 -17.13 11.46 2.32
CA LYS A 69 -16.19 10.49 2.89
C LYS A 69 -16.89 9.14 3.11
N ILE A 70 -16.23 8.06 2.69
CA ILE A 70 -16.73 6.68 2.87
C ILE A 70 -16.60 6.28 4.35
N SER A 71 -17.62 5.61 4.91
CA SER A 71 -17.58 5.11 6.29
C SER A 71 -16.54 3.98 6.46
N HIS A 72 -16.05 3.80 7.69
CA HIS A 72 -15.06 2.75 7.99
C HIS A 72 -15.56 1.35 7.59
N SER A 73 -16.83 1.04 7.87
CA SER A 73 -17.47 -0.23 7.49
C SER A 73 -17.47 -0.44 5.97
N ARG A 74 -17.92 0.55 5.18
CA ARG A 74 -17.94 0.44 3.71
C ARG A 74 -16.55 0.26 3.12
N LYS A 75 -15.54 0.95 3.68
CA LYS A 75 -14.13 0.78 3.30
C LYS A 75 -13.64 -0.64 3.61
N SER A 76 -13.91 -1.14 4.82
CA SER A 76 -13.49 -2.46 5.29
C SER A 76 -14.11 -3.60 4.47
N MET A 77 -15.43 -3.55 4.21
CA MET A 77 -16.13 -4.54 3.38
C MET A 77 -15.55 -4.60 1.96
N ARG A 78 -15.18 -3.45 1.37
CA ARG A 78 -14.54 -3.42 0.05
C ARG A 78 -13.14 -4.03 0.05
N SER A 79 -12.39 -3.92 1.14
CA SER A 79 -11.05 -4.53 1.27
C SER A 79 -11.07 -6.01 1.63
N ALA A 80 -12.15 -6.52 2.24
CA ALA A 80 -12.23 -7.90 2.73
C ALA A 80 -12.01 -8.95 1.62
N ASN A 81 -12.43 -8.66 0.39
CA ASN A 81 -12.29 -9.58 -0.73
C ASN A 81 -10.86 -9.65 -1.32
N LYS A 82 -9.93 -8.82 -0.85
CA LYS A 82 -8.58 -8.69 -1.40
C LYS A 82 -7.52 -9.48 -0.61
N GLY A 83 -7.94 -10.48 0.16
CA GLY A 83 -7.03 -11.34 0.92
C GLY A 83 -6.10 -12.17 0.03
N LEU A 84 -4.94 -12.56 0.59
CA LEU A 84 -4.01 -13.49 -0.07
C LEU A 84 -4.70 -14.84 -0.25
N LYS A 85 -4.60 -15.43 -1.45
CA LYS A 85 -5.12 -16.76 -1.73
C LYS A 85 -4.06 -17.81 -1.38
N ASP A 86 -4.51 -18.89 -0.75
CA ASP A 86 -3.65 -20.02 -0.44
C ASP A 86 -3.17 -20.70 -1.72
N LYS A 87 -1.89 -21.10 -1.72
CA LYS A 87 -1.27 -21.80 -2.84
C LYS A 87 -1.36 -23.31 -2.61
N HIS A 88 -2.24 -23.98 -3.35
CA HIS A 88 -2.38 -25.45 -3.29
C HIS A 88 -1.41 -26.19 -4.23
N ASN A 89 -0.63 -25.45 -5.03
CA ASN A 89 0.23 -26.02 -6.07
C ASN A 89 1.64 -26.38 -5.56
N ILE A 90 1.76 -26.78 -4.29
CA ILE A 90 3.06 -27.12 -3.68
C ILE A 90 3.18 -28.64 -3.67
N VAL A 91 4.20 -29.16 -4.35
CA VAL A 91 4.47 -30.60 -4.49
C VAL A 91 5.89 -30.91 -4.02
N SER A 92 6.14 -32.13 -3.56
CA SER A 92 7.48 -32.57 -3.17
C SER A 92 8.40 -32.73 -4.39
N CYS A 93 9.66 -32.32 -4.27
CA CYS A 93 10.64 -32.53 -5.33
C CYS A 93 11.09 -34.01 -5.41
N PRO A 94 11.13 -34.63 -6.60
CA PRO A 94 11.57 -36.03 -6.74
C PRO A 94 13.07 -36.24 -6.50
N GLY A 95 13.90 -35.19 -6.59
CA GLY A 95 15.35 -35.30 -6.39
C GLY A 95 15.76 -35.13 -4.92
N CYS A 96 15.33 -34.05 -4.27
CA CYS A 96 15.78 -33.69 -2.92
C CYS A 96 14.68 -33.70 -1.85
N GLY A 97 13.42 -34.01 -2.20
CA GLY A 97 12.30 -34.04 -1.26
C GLY A 97 11.76 -32.68 -0.79
N THR A 98 12.46 -31.56 -1.03
CA THR A 98 11.99 -30.23 -0.61
C THR A 98 10.70 -29.81 -1.34
N PRO A 99 9.81 -29.03 -0.70
CA PRO A 99 8.61 -28.52 -1.36
C PRO A 99 8.97 -27.57 -2.49
N LYS A 100 8.34 -27.76 -3.65
CA LYS A 100 8.50 -26.90 -4.84
C LYS A 100 7.13 -26.56 -5.43
N LEU A 101 7.09 -25.52 -6.27
CA LEU A 101 5.88 -25.18 -7.02
C LEU A 101 5.65 -26.21 -8.15
N ALA A 102 4.40 -26.58 -8.38
CA ALA A 102 4.00 -27.43 -9.50
C ALA A 102 4.43 -26.80 -10.84
N HIS A 103 4.85 -27.62 -11.81
CA HIS A 103 5.38 -27.20 -13.11
C HIS A 103 6.62 -26.30 -13.10
N ASN A 104 7.24 -26.10 -11.93
CA ASN A 104 8.48 -25.34 -11.81
C ASN A 104 9.65 -26.24 -11.42
N LEU A 105 10.85 -25.84 -11.82
CA LEU A 105 12.10 -26.46 -11.38
C LEU A 105 12.28 -26.21 -9.88
N CYS A 106 12.85 -27.18 -9.18
CA CYS A 106 13.18 -27.02 -7.76
C CYS A 106 14.30 -25.97 -7.61
N PRO A 107 14.10 -24.91 -6.80
CA PRO A 107 15.13 -23.88 -6.63
C PRO A 107 16.40 -24.44 -6.00
N ASN A 108 16.28 -25.40 -5.06
CA ASN A 108 17.41 -26.02 -4.40
C ASN A 108 18.26 -26.83 -5.39
N CYS A 109 17.68 -27.84 -6.05
CA CYS A 109 18.38 -28.66 -7.03
C CYS A 109 19.00 -27.83 -8.16
N TYR A 110 18.24 -26.87 -8.70
CA TYR A 110 18.73 -26.01 -9.77
C TYR A 110 19.93 -25.17 -9.31
N SER A 111 19.88 -24.61 -8.11
CA SER A 111 20.99 -23.82 -7.57
C SER A 111 22.26 -24.64 -7.37
N PHE A 112 22.13 -25.88 -6.88
CA PHE A 112 23.24 -26.80 -6.70
C PHE A 112 23.88 -27.17 -8.04
N LEU A 113 23.08 -27.64 -9.00
CA LEU A 113 23.56 -28.01 -10.34
C LEU A 113 24.21 -26.84 -11.06
N SER A 114 23.60 -25.65 -10.98
CA SER A 114 24.13 -24.43 -11.59
C SER A 114 25.50 -24.04 -11.02
N ARG A 115 25.72 -24.19 -9.71
CA ARG A 115 27.02 -23.91 -9.07
C ARG A 115 28.06 -24.94 -9.52
N MET A 116 27.70 -26.21 -9.52
CA MET A 116 28.58 -27.30 -9.96
C MET A 116 29.04 -27.12 -11.41
N TRP A 117 28.12 -26.80 -12.34
CA TRP A 117 28.47 -26.55 -13.74
C TRP A 117 29.32 -25.29 -13.94
N LYS A 118 29.14 -24.25 -13.14
CA LYS A 118 30.01 -23.06 -13.19
C LYS A 118 31.42 -23.39 -12.71
N GLN A 119 31.53 -24.15 -11.61
CA GLN A 119 32.83 -24.58 -11.08
C GLN A 119 33.58 -25.45 -12.08
N SER A 120 32.91 -26.44 -12.69
CA SER A 120 33.56 -27.30 -13.68
C SER A 120 34.03 -26.50 -14.90
N LYS A 121 33.28 -25.50 -15.37
CA LYS A 121 33.73 -24.62 -16.46
C LYS A 121 34.98 -23.82 -16.08
N GLN A 122 35.05 -23.30 -14.86
CA GLN A 122 36.22 -22.55 -14.38
C GLN A 122 37.47 -23.42 -14.31
N THR A 123 37.34 -24.66 -13.83
CA THR A 123 38.46 -25.59 -13.72
C THR A 123 38.98 -26.06 -15.09
N ASN A 124 38.11 -26.13 -16.10
CA ASN A 124 38.45 -26.63 -17.44
C ASN A 124 38.71 -25.50 -18.47
N GLN A 125 38.82 -24.25 -18.03
CA GLN A 125 39.22 -23.15 -18.89
C GLN A 125 40.77 -23.15 -18.99
N PRO A 126 41.37 -23.30 -20.19
CA PRO A 126 42.83 -23.28 -20.35
C PRO A 126 43.42 -21.90 -20.03
#